data_AF-G7YDF3-F1
#
_entry.id   AF-G7YDF3-F1
#
_cell.length_a   1.000
_cell.length_b   1.000
_cell.length_c   1.000
_cell.angle_alpha   90.00
_cell.angle_beta   90.00
_cell.angle_gamma   90.00
#
_symmetry.space_group_name_H-M   'P 1'
#
loop_
_entity.id
_entity.type
_entity.pdbx_description
1 polymer ?
#
loop_
_entity_poly.entity_id
_entity_poly.type
_entity_poly.pdbx_seq_one_letter_code
_entity_poly.pdbx_strand_id
1 'polypeptide(L)' 'MIQGEMNILHLSMSMGSYRYYADVIRRVRVIEEAYNYKPPMAIAIDISAPPIRTGIINNNVETCATLKDGQ' A
#
# COMPACT_ATOMS: atom_id res chain seq x y z
N MET A 1 2.11 6.72 14.60
CA MET A 1 0.95 6.71 13.68
C MET A 1 -0.35 6.65 14.46
N ILE A 2 -0.65 5.57 15.19
CA ILE A 2 -1.88 5.49 16.02
C ILE A 2 -1.89 6.56 17.14
N GLN A 3 -0.77 6.75 17.85
CA GLN A 3 -0.62 7.87 18.80
C GLN A 3 -0.62 9.25 18.14
N GLY A 4 -0.40 9.31 16.82
CA GLY A 4 -0.51 10.52 16.01
C GLY A 4 -1.88 10.63 15.33
N GLU A 5 -2.92 10.08 15.94
CA GLU A 5 -4.32 10.18 15.53
C GLU A 5 -4.68 9.53 14.19
N MET A 6 -3.90 8.56 13.73
CA MET A 6 -4.31 7.71 12.61
C MET A 6 -5.47 6.81 13.03
N ASN A 7 -6.64 6.97 12.41
CA ASN A 7 -7.85 6.20 12.72
C ASN A 7 -8.15 5.08 11.70
N ILE A 8 -7.61 5.21 10.48
CA ILE A 8 -7.87 4.30 9.37
C ILE A 8 -6.55 3.85 8.76
N LEU A 9 -6.35 2.54 8.65
CA LEU A 9 -5.34 1.93 7.81
C LEU A 9 -5.90 1.78 6.39
N HIS A 10 -5.35 2.51 5.43
CA HIS A 10 -5.67 2.36 4.01
C HIS A 10 -4.69 1.40 3.32
N LEU A 11 -5.22 0.38 2.64
CA LEU A 11 -4.43 -0.61 1.90
C LEU A 11 -4.74 -0.51 0.40
N SER A 12 -3.83 0.11 -0.35
CA SER A 12 -3.90 0.14 -1.81
C SER A 12 -3.43 -1.20 -2.40
N MET A 13 -4.35 -1.95 -3.02
CA MET A 13 -4.14 -3.29 -3.58
C MET A 13 -3.47 -3.29 -4.96
N SER A 14 -2.66 -2.28 -5.26
CA SER A 14 -2.19 -1.97 -6.61
C SER A 14 -0.78 -2.45 -6.96
N MET A 15 0.02 -2.83 -5.96
CA MET A 15 1.42 -3.26 -6.15
C MET A 15 1.90 -4.36 -5.18
N GLY A 16 1.12 -4.72 -4.16
CA GLY A 16 1.51 -5.69 -3.14
C GLY A 16 0.95 -7.10 -3.37
N SER A 17 1.54 -8.08 -2.68
CA SER A 17 1.01 -9.45 -2.64
C SER A 17 0.02 -9.63 -1.48
N TYR A 18 -0.88 -10.60 -1.56
CA TYR A 18 -1.79 -10.93 -0.46
C TYR A 18 -1.06 -11.21 0.86
N ARG A 19 0.10 -11.88 0.80
CA ARG A 19 0.93 -12.17 1.98
C ARG A 19 1.48 -10.90 2.62
N TYR A 20 1.87 -9.91 1.80
CA TYR A 20 2.31 -8.62 2.30
C TYR A 20 1.18 -7.91 3.05
N TYR A 21 -0.02 -7.81 2.46
CA TYR A 21 -1.16 -7.17 3.12
C TYR A 21 -1.60 -7.90 4.39
N ALA A 22 -1.59 -9.24 4.40
CA ALA A 22 -1.89 -10.02 5.59
C ALA A 22 -0.92 -9.72 6.73
N ASP A 23 0.39 -9.58 6.45
CA ASP A 23 1.37 -9.23 7.47
C ASP A 23 1.19 -7.79 7.98
N VAL A 24 0.83 -6.84 7.10
CA VAL A 24 0.51 -5.46 7.50
C VAL A 24 -0.71 -5.44 8.43
N ILE A 25 -1.79 -6.12 8.08
CA ILE A 25 -3.01 -6.22 8.92
C ILE A 25 -2.66 -6.83 10.29
N ARG A 26 -1.91 -7.95 10.30
CA ARG A 26 -1.47 -8.62 11.53
C ARG A 26 -0.69 -7.66 12.43
N ARG A 27 0.27 -6.91 11.89
CA ARG A 27 1.06 -5.95 12.66
C ARG A 27 0.21 -4.84 13.25
N VAL A 28 -0.72 -4.29 12.48
CA VAL A 28 -1.61 -3.22 12.98
C VAL A 28 -2.53 -3.74 14.09
N ARG A 29 -3.06 -4.96 13.98
CA ARG A 29 -3.87 -5.58 15.05
C ARG A 29 -3.08 -5.84 16.33
N VAL A 30 -1.81 -6.27 16.24
CA VAL A 30 -0.94 -6.41 17.42
C VAL A 30 -0.72 -5.06 18.11
N ILE A 31 -0.54 -3.98 17.34
CA ILE A 31 -0.37 -2.64 17.90
C ILE A 31 -1.68 -2.15 18.54
N GLU A 32 -2.82 -2.34 17.87
CA GLU A 32 -4.13 -1.98 18.41
C GLU A 32 -4.45 -2.73 19.72
N GLU A 33 -4.13 -4.02 19.79
CA GLU A 33 -4.25 -4.84 21.00
C GLU A 33 -3.36 -4.31 22.13
N ALA A 34 -2.12 -3.91 21.82
CA ALA A 34 -1.21 -3.29 22.79
C ALA A 34 -1.74 -1.95 23.34
N TYR A 35 -2.61 -1.26 22.59
CA TYR A 35 -3.32 -0.06 23.03
C TYR A 35 -4.71 -0.35 23.60
N ASN A 36 -5.03 -1.62 23.91
CA ASN A 36 -6.32 -2.04 24.44
C ASN A 36 -7.51 -1.55 23.59
N TYR A 37 -7.32 -1.58 22.26
CA TYR A 37 -8.32 -1.17 21.27
C TYR A 37 -8.80 0.29 21.42
N LYS A 38 -7.95 1.17 21.95
CA LYS A 38 -8.23 2.60 22.16
C LYS A 38 -7.10 3.47 21.61
N PRO A 39 -7.32 4.23 20.52
CA PRO A 39 -8.56 4.32 19.72
C PRO A 39 -8.79 3.07 18.86
N PRO A 40 -10.05 2.77 18.47
CA PRO A 40 -10.34 1.71 17.52
C PRO A 40 -9.76 2.03 16.14
N MET A 41 -9.24 1.02 15.45
CA MET A 41 -8.63 1.17 14.13
C MET A 41 -9.47 0.51 13.04
N ALA A 42 -9.91 1.32 12.08
CA ALA A 42 -10.55 0.83 10.86
C ALA A 42 -9.50 0.39 9.83
N ILE A 43 -9.88 -0.56 8.97
CA ILE A 43 -9.07 -1.00 7.83
C ILE A 43 -9.92 -0.80 6.56
N ALA A 44 -9.42 0.01 5.65
CA ALA A 44 -10.02 0.25 4.34
C ALA A 44 -9.17 -0.43 3.26
N ILE A 45 -9.81 -1.29 2.46
CA ILE A 45 -9.17 -1.96 1.32
C ILE A 45 -9.57 -1.21 0.05
N ASP A 46 -8.56 -0.69 -0.64
CA ASP A 46 -8.72 0.02 -1.91
C ASP A 46 -8.30 -0.92 -3.04
N ILE A 47 -9.30 -1.38 -3.78
CA ILE A 47 -9.13 -2.36 -4.84
C ILE A 47 -8.51 -1.70 -6.07
N SER A 48 -7.63 -2.45 -6.74
CA SER A 48 -7.20 -2.06 -8.07
C SER A 48 -8.39 -2.01 -9.01
N ALA A 49 -8.62 -0.86 -9.61
CA ALA A 49 -9.53 -0.69 -10.74
C ALA A 49 -8.92 -1.35 -12.01
N PRO A 50 -9.32 -0.99 -13.23
CA PRO A 50 -8.63 -1.40 -14.45
C PRO A 50 -7.64 -0.31 -14.92
N PRO A 51 -6.44 -0.16 -14.33
CA PRO A 51 -5.47 0.83 -14.79
C PRO A 51 -4.80 0.36 -16.09
N ILE A 52 -4.49 1.32 -16.96
CA ILE A 52 -3.57 1.11 -18.08
C ILE A 52 -2.16 1.41 -17.55
N ARG A 53 -1.25 0.43 -17.62
CA ARG A 53 0.14 0.54 -17.16
C ARG A 53 1.11 0.14 -18.27
N THR A 54 2.27 0.78 -18.31
CA THR A 54 3.37 0.39 -19.20
C THR A 54 4.11 -0.85 -18.68
N GLY A 55 4.92 -1.47 -19.54
CA GLY A 55 5.81 -2.56 -19.17
C GLY A 55 7.09 -2.10 -18.49
N ILE A 56 7.99 -3.05 -18.23
CA ILE A 56 9.32 -2.80 -17.66
C ILE A 56 10.28 -2.35 -18.77
N ILE A 57 11.06 -1.29 -18.51
CA ILE A 57 12.07 -0.78 -19.44
C ILE A 57 13.35 -1.60 -19.28
N ASN A 58 13.87 -2.16 -20.37
CA ASN A 58 15.13 -2.93 -20.39
C ASN A 58 15.24 -4.02 -19.31
N ASN A 59 14.13 -4.68 -18.97
CA ASN A 59 14.05 -5.70 -17.91
C ASN A 59 14.59 -5.26 -16.53
N ASN A 60 14.60 -3.95 -16.24
CA ASN A 60 15.04 -3.42 -14.96
C ASN A 60 14.02 -2.40 -14.42
N VAL A 61 13.56 -2.62 -13.20
CA VAL A 61 12.54 -1.82 -12.51
C VAL A 61 13.02 -0.41 -12.13
N GLU A 62 14.35 -0.19 -12.08
CA GLU A 62 14.95 1.10 -11.74
C GLU A 62 15.31 1.94 -12.98
N THR A 63 15.24 1.36 -14.18
CA THR A 63 15.58 2.08 -15.40
C THR A 63 14.52 3.10 -15.75
N CYS A 64 14.93 4.36 -15.93
CA CYS A 64 14.10 5.43 -16.46
C CYS A 64 14.57 5.84 -17.86
N ALA A 65 13.62 6.02 -18.79
CA ALA A 65 13.89 6.57 -20.12
C ALA A 65 13.54 8.07 -20.13
N THR A 66 14.34 8.86 -20.85
CA THR A 66 14.00 10.26 -21.17
C THR A 66 13.43 10.31 -22.58
N LEU A 67 12.18 10.72 -22.71
CA LEU A 67 11.53 10.96 -24.00
C LEU A 67 11.72 12.44 -24.38
N LYS A 68 12.03 12.71 -25.65
CA LYS A 68 12.11 14.06 -26.20
C LYS A 68 10.94 14.30 -27.14
N ASP A 69 10.46 15.54 -27.18
CA ASP A 69 9.38 15.92 -28.07
C ASP A 69 9.73 15.61 -29.53
N GLY A 70 8.79 14.98 -30.25
CA GLY A 70 8.93 14.64 -31.67
C GLY A 70 9.73 13.38 -31.99
N GLN A 71 10.04 12.53 -30.99
CA GLN A 71 10.51 11.15 -31.19
C GLN A 71 9.36 10.14 -31.24
#